data_AF-A0A354CNS0-F1
#
_entry.id   AF-A0A354CNS0-F1
#
_cell.length_a   1.000
_cell.length_b   1.000
_cell.length_c   1.000
_cell.angle_alpha   90.00
_cell.angle_beta   90.00
_cell.angle_gamma   90.00
#
_symmetry.space_group_name_H-M   'P 1'
#
loop_
_entity.id
_entity.type
_entity.pdbx_description
1 polymer ?
#
loop_
_entity_poly.entity_id
_entity_poly.type
_entity_poly.pdbx_seq_one_letter_code
_entity_poly.pdbx_strand_id
1 'polypeptide(L)' 'MLEEYKSRTDLALEANEQIKDEGKQSGIIVHENYDELSGLKITCIDITDSNGEKALGRKMGRY' A
#
# COMPACT_ATOMS: atom_id res chain seq x y z
N MET A 1 -11.81 19.33 -18.44
CA MET A 1 -10.59 19.32 -17.60
C MET A 1 -10.18 17.86 -17.52
N LEU A 2 -9.11 17.47 -18.22
CA LEU A 2 -8.59 16.10 -18.11
C LEU A 2 -7.87 16.03 -16.77
N GLU A 3 -8.41 15.27 -15.82
CA GLU A 3 -7.63 14.83 -14.67
C GLU A 3 -6.43 14.04 -15.22
N GLU A 4 -5.22 14.44 -14.84
CA GLU A 4 -4.01 13.69 -15.19
C GLU A 4 -4.10 12.31 -14.51
N TYR A 5 -4.46 11.28 -15.29
CA TYR A 5 -4.49 9.90 -14.82
C TYR A 5 -3.04 9.44 -14.61
N LYS A 6 -2.58 9.53 -13.36
CA LYS A 6 -1.22 9.18 -12.97
C LYS A 6 -1.14 7.67 -12.70
N SER A 7 -1.13 6.87 -13.76
CA SER A 7 -0.86 5.44 -13.66
C SER A 7 0.53 5.21 -13.06
N ARG A 8 0.61 4.72 -11.82
CA ARG A 8 1.86 4.20 -11.26
C ARG A 8 1.94 2.70 -11.45
N THR A 9 3.13 2.21 -11.74
CA THR A 9 3.38 0.80 -12.09
C THR A 9 3.51 -0.10 -10.86
N ASP A 10 3.66 0.46 -9.67
CA ASP A 10 3.86 -0.31 -8.43
C ASP A 10 2.74 -0.03 -7.43
N LEU A 11 1.86 -1.02 -7.30
CA LEU A 11 0.63 -0.96 -6.52
C LEU A 11 0.93 -0.91 -5.01
N ALA A 12 1.91 -1.68 -4.54
CA ALA A 12 2.29 -1.74 -3.13
C ALA A 12 2.99 -0.45 -2.67
N LEU A 13 3.86 0.12 -3.51
CA LEU A 13 4.54 1.37 -3.22
C LEU A 13 3.55 2.53 -3.09
N GLU A 14 2.60 2.64 -4.02
CA GLU A 14 1.59 3.70 -3.97
C GLU A 14 0.74 3.62 -2.70
N ALA A 15 0.27 2.42 -2.34
CA ALA A 15 -0.48 2.24 -1.11
C ALA A 15 0.38 2.52 0.14
N ASN A 16 1.67 2.16 0.13
CA ASN A 16 2.58 2.45 1.25
C ASN A 16 2.79 3.96 1.44
N GLU A 17 2.97 4.70 0.34
CA GLU A 17 3.12 6.16 0.39
C GLU A 17 1.85 6.82 0.92
N GLN A 18 0.67 6.41 0.46
CA GLN A 18 -0.60 6.92 0.97
C GLN A 18 -0.78 6.67 2.47
N ILE A 19 -0.44 5.48 2.96
CA ILE A 19 -0.48 5.16 4.40
C ILE A 19 0.49 6.04 5.20
N LYS A 20 1.68 6.35 4.66
CA LYS A 20 2.65 7.20 5.36
C LYS A 20 2.17 8.65 5.48
N ASP A 21 1.49 9.18 4.47
CA ASP A 21 0.89 10.52 4.51
C ASP A 21 -0.33 10.58 5.47
N GLU A 22 -1.16 9.54 5.49
CA GLU A 22 -2.40 9.51 6.30
C GLU A 22 -2.24 8.91 7.71
N GLY A 23 -1.10 8.29 8.02
CA GLY A 23 -0.81 7.68 9.31
C GLY A 23 -1.37 6.25 9.49
N LYS A 24 -1.49 5.80 10.74
CA LYS A 24 -1.88 4.42 11.06
C LYS A 24 -3.37 4.20 10.83
N GLN A 25 -3.73 3.47 9.78
CA GLN A 25 -5.11 3.18 9.42
C GLN A 25 -5.56 1.81 9.94
N SER A 26 -6.81 1.74 10.45
CA SER A 26 -7.40 0.46 10.86
C SER A 26 -7.73 -0.39 9.63
N GLY A 27 -7.52 -1.69 9.72
CA GLY A 27 -7.80 -2.61 8.63
C GLY A 27 -6.68 -2.73 7.58
N ILE A 28 -5.51 -2.16 7.86
CA ILE A 28 -4.32 -2.20 6.98
C ILE A 28 -3.11 -2.66 7.79
N ILE A 29 -2.37 -3.65 7.26
CA ILE A 29 -1.14 -4.16 7.83
C ILE A 29 -0.02 -3.97 6.81
N VAL A 30 1.06 -3.30 7.21
CA VAL A 30 2.25 -3.10 6.37
C VAL A 30 3.35 -4.02 6.85
N HIS A 31 3.88 -4.83 5.94
CA HIS A 31 5.02 -5.70 6.15
C HIS A 31 6.21 -5.13 5.38
N GLU A 32 7.25 -4.68 6.09
CA GLU A 32 8.53 -4.31 5.48
C GLU A 32 9.59 -5.31 5.90
N ASN A 33 10.23 -5.96 4.92
CA ASN A 33 11.34 -6.87 5.13
C ASN A 33 12.52 -6.43 4.28
N TYR A 34 13.71 -6.47 4.85
CA TYR A 34 14.95 -6.29 4.11
C TYR A 34 15.69 -7.63 4.09
N ASP A 35 15.90 -8.15 2.89
CA ASP A 35 16.64 -9.38 2.68
C ASP A 35 18.12 -9.04 2.49
N GLU A 36 18.92 -9.21 3.55
CA GLU A 36 20.35 -8.88 3.58
C GLU A 36 21.18 -9.63 2.52
N LEU A 37 20.73 -10.81 2.10
CA LEU A 37 21.44 -11.64 1.12
C LEU A 37 21.33 -11.08 -0.30
N SER A 38 20.11 -10.68 -0.70
CA SER A 38 19.84 -10.10 -2.02
C SER A 38 19.95 -8.58 -2.06
N GLY A 39 19.98 -7.91 -0.90
CA GLY A 39 19.96 -6.45 -0.78
C GLY A 39 18.60 -5.83 -1.16
N LEU A 40 17.53 -6.62 -1.18
CA LEU A 40 16.20 -6.17 -1.59
C LEU A 40 15.37 -5.74 -0.39
N LYS A 41 14.69 -4.59 -0.53
CA LYS A 41 13.62 -4.18 0.37
C LYS A 41 12.28 -4.59 -0.21
N ILE A 42 11.58 -5.48 0.48
CA ILE A 42 10.26 -5.96 0.11
C ILE A 42 9.23 -5.27 1.01
N THR A 43 8.19 -4.72 0.39
CA THR A 43 7.03 -4.16 1.09
C THR A 43 5.80 -4.93 0.64
N CYS A 44 5.01 -5.45 1.58
CA CYS A 44 3.70 -6.03 1.32
C CYS A 44 2.64 -5.31 2.16
N ILE A 45 1.45 -5.15 1.60
CA ILE A 45 0.32 -4.51 2.28
C ILE A 45 -0.87 -5.47 2.28
N ASP A 46 -1.38 -5.76 3.45
CA ASP A 46 -2.60 -6.55 3.64
C ASP A 46 -3.75 -5.63 4.05
N ILE A 47 -4.79 -5.58 3.21
CA ILE A 47 -6.07 -4.94 3.53
C ILE A 47 -7.01 -6.00 4.10
N THR A 48 -7.31 -5.88 5.40
CA THR A 48 -7.96 -6.95 6.19
C THR A 48 -9.46 -6.74 6.40
N ASP A 49 -9.97 -5.51 6.25
CA ASP A 49 -11.38 -5.18 6.47
C ASP A 49 -11.89 -4.05 5.56
N SER A 50 -13.19 -3.73 5.69
CA SER A 50 -13.85 -2.68 4.90
C SER A 50 -13.39 -1.26 5.25
N ASN A 51 -12.81 -1.03 6.43
CA ASN A 51 -12.22 0.27 6.76
C ASN A 51 -10.92 0.45 5.98
N GLY A 52 -10.11 -0.59 5.86
CA GLY A 52 -8.92 -0.59 5.02
C GLY A 52 -9.25 -0.36 3.54
N GLU A 53 -10.33 -0.96 3.04
CA GLU A 53 -10.79 -0.69 1.66
C GLU A 53 -11.17 0.77 1.45
N LYS A 54 -11.87 1.37 2.42
CA LYS A 54 -12.29 2.78 2.36
C LYS A 54 -11.11 3.74 2.45
N ALA A 55 -10.11 3.42 3.28
CA ALA A 55 -8.93 4.24 3.47
C ALA A 55 -8.05 4.25 2.20
N LEU A 56 -7.76 3.09 1.62
CA LEU A 56 -6.90 2.99 0.44
C LEU A 56 -7.64 3.10 -0.90
N GLY A 57 -8.97 3.07 -0.90
CA GLY A 57 -9.77 3.01 -2.13
C GLY A 57 -9.54 1.73 -2.94
N ARG A 58 -9.07 0.66 -2.30
CA ARG A 58 -8.63 -0.60 -2.91
C ARG A 58 -9.34 -1.78 -2.29
N LYS A 59 -9.44 -2.90 -3.02
CA LYS A 59 -10.13 -4.08 -2.53
C LYS A 59 -9.35 -4.79 -1.42
N MET A 60 -10.04 -5.52 -0.55
CA MET A 60 -9.37 -6.40 0.42
C MET A 60 -8.47 -7.38 -0.32
N GLY A 61 -7.30 -7.63 0.24
CA GLY A 61 -6.29 -8.46 -0.40
C GLY A 61 -4.87 -8.08 0.01
N ARG A 62 -3.93 -8.86 -0.54
CA ARG A 62 -2.50 -8.66 -0.36
C ARG A 62 -1.90 -8.05 -1.61
N TYR A 63 -1.09 -7.02 -1.40
CA TYR A 63 -0.40 -6.25 -2.42
C TYR A 63 1.10 -6.24 -2.18
#